data_AF-A0A7W1NJA2-F1
#
_entry.id   AF-A0A7W1NJA2-F1
#
_cell.length_a   1.000
_cell.length_b   1.000
_cell.length_c   1.000
_cell.angle_alpha   90.00
_cell.angle_beta   90.00
_cell.angle_gamma   90.00
#
_symmetry.space_group_name_H-M   'P 1'
#
loop_
_entity.id
_entity.type
_entity.pdbx_description
1 polymer ?
#
loop_
_entity_poly.entity_id
_entity_poly.type
_entity_poly.pdbx_seq_one_letter_code
_entity_poly.pdbx_strand_id
1 'polypeptide(L)'
;MTSEDEQKAIEKDYSRSWDEKEKRYLELSSEEGWEFIIPVCAMIKELRNQGYDRQLGVARYWHMFVLSRSRDRELRDAKAVLVFRFKKDGRMKIQFWDDEQKQIEFEVERVEITPEIEALLSRLLTQPVN
;
A
#
# COMPACT_ATOMS: atom_id res chain seq x y z
N MET A 1 11.93 -14.95 -16.79
CA MET A 1 11.42 -15.66 -15.60
C MET A 1 12.39 -15.35 -14.48
N THR A 2 11.91 -14.67 -13.44
CA THR A 2 12.63 -14.40 -12.19
C THR A 2 13.04 -15.73 -11.55
N SER A 3 14.28 -15.85 -11.06
CA SER A 3 14.70 -17.08 -10.38
C SER A 3 13.95 -17.24 -9.04
N GLU A 4 13.86 -18.46 -8.51
CA GLU A 4 13.21 -18.70 -7.20
C GLU A 4 13.88 -17.88 -6.08
N ASP A 5 15.21 -17.76 -6.13
CA ASP A 5 15.99 -16.97 -5.16
C ASP A 5 15.71 -15.47 -5.28
N GLU A 6 15.55 -14.98 -6.52
CA GLU A 6 15.21 -13.59 -6.77
C GLU A 6 13.78 -13.27 -6.30
N GLN A 7 12.83 -14.18 -6.52
CA GLN A 7 11.46 -14.05 -6.02
C GLN A 7 11.42 -13.98 -4.48
N LYS A 8 12.15 -14.88 -3.80
CA LYS A 8 12.28 -14.84 -2.33
C LYS A 8 12.92 -13.54 -1.82
N ALA A 9 13.90 -13.00 -2.55
CA ALA A 9 14.52 -11.73 -2.21
C ALA A 9 13.52 -10.56 -2.33
N ILE A 10 12.71 -10.55 -3.41
CA ILE A 10 11.65 -9.56 -3.61
C ILE A 10 10.61 -9.62 -2.48
N GLU A 11 10.11 -10.81 -2.17
CA GLU A 11 9.13 -11.01 -1.08
C GLU A 11 9.67 -10.49 0.26
N LYS A 12 10.94 -10.77 0.56
CA LYS A 12 11.60 -10.26 1.77
C LYS A 12 11.72 -8.74 1.78
N ASP A 13 12.05 -8.12 0.64
CA ASP A 13 12.14 -6.66 0.52
C ASP A 13 10.78 -5.99 0.74
N TYR A 14 9.73 -6.59 0.20
CA TYR A 14 8.35 -6.18 0.41
C TYR A 14 7.92 -6.34 1.85
N SER A 15 8.05 -7.52 2.46
CA SER A 15 7.65 -7.73 3.86
C SER A 15 8.35 -6.77 4.81
N ARG A 16 9.65 -6.51 4.59
CA ARG A 16 10.40 -5.50 5.35
C ARG A 16 9.82 -4.09 5.20
N SER A 17 9.36 -3.72 4.01
CA SER A 17 8.74 -2.40 3.78
C SER A 17 7.40 -2.26 4.51
N TRP A 18 6.63 -3.36 4.60
CA TRP A 18 5.41 -3.43 5.39
C TRP A 18 5.70 -3.32 6.88
N ASP A 19 6.70 -4.03 7.40
CA ASP A 19 7.08 -3.98 8.82
C ASP A 19 7.45 -2.55 9.25
N GLU A 20 8.25 -1.85 8.45
CA GLU A 20 8.61 -0.45 8.69
C GLU A 20 7.39 0.47 8.70
N LYS A 21 6.45 0.23 7.78
CA LYS A 21 5.23 1.02 7.66
C LYS A 21 4.28 0.79 8.82
N GLU A 22 3.99 -0.47 9.13
CA GLU A 22 3.10 -0.89 10.20
C GLU A 22 3.62 -0.38 11.54
N LYS A 23 4.92 -0.55 11.82
CA LYS A 23 5.56 0.02 13.00
C LYS A 23 5.31 1.52 13.11
N ARG A 24 5.46 2.26 12.02
CA ARG A 24 5.26 3.71 12.03
C ARG A 24 3.80 4.11 12.30
N TYR A 25 2.85 3.40 11.71
CA TYR A 25 1.42 3.66 11.95
C TYR A 25 1.01 3.31 13.38
N LEU A 26 1.59 2.25 13.95
CA LEU A 26 1.41 1.91 15.37
C LEU A 26 1.98 2.98 16.30
N GLU A 27 3.18 3.50 16.02
CA GLU A 27 3.74 4.64 16.76
C GLU A 27 2.80 5.86 16.71
N LEU A 28 2.31 6.23 15.53
CA LEU A 28 1.37 7.34 15.35
C LEU A 28 0.05 7.11 16.08
N SER A 29 -0.45 5.87 16.14
CA SER A 29 -1.71 5.57 16.85
C SER A 29 -1.67 5.81 18.36
N SER A 30 -0.46 5.95 18.93
CA SER A 30 -0.25 6.30 20.34
C SER A 30 -0.07 7.80 20.57
N GLU A 31 0.00 8.61 19.50
CA GLU A 31 0.10 10.06 19.59
C GLU A 31 -1.29 10.71 19.72
N GLU A 32 -1.42 11.72 20.57
CA GLU A 32 -2.68 12.47 20.74
C GLU A 32 -3.09 13.17 19.43
N GLY A 33 -4.36 13.04 19.04
CA GLY A 33 -4.89 13.63 17.81
C GLY A 33 -4.65 12.80 16.54
N TRP A 34 -4.15 11.57 16.69
CA TRP A 34 -3.94 10.59 15.64
C TRP A 34 -4.82 9.34 15.76
N GLU A 35 -5.90 9.40 16.54
CA GLU A 35 -6.82 8.28 16.77
C GLU A 35 -7.44 7.76 15.46
N PHE A 36 -7.55 8.62 14.44
CA PHE A 36 -8.00 8.25 13.09
C PHE A 36 -7.10 7.21 12.39
N ILE A 37 -5.89 6.97 12.89
CA ILE A 37 -4.96 5.95 12.37
C ILE A 37 -5.32 4.54 12.83
N ILE A 38 -6.06 4.38 13.93
CA ILE A 38 -6.48 3.06 14.43
C ILE A 38 -7.16 2.21 13.35
N PRO A 39 -8.19 2.69 12.63
CA PRO A 39 -8.80 1.92 11.54
C PRO A 39 -7.83 1.70 10.36
N VAL A 40 -6.84 2.57 10.17
CA VAL A 40 -5.79 2.36 9.17
C VAL A 40 -4.87 1.20 9.53
N CYS A 41 -4.47 1.07 10.79
CA CYS A 41 -3.71 -0.08 11.28
C CYS A 41 -4.49 -1.39 11.05
N ALA A 42 -5.81 -1.38 11.32
CA ALA A 42 -6.66 -2.53 11.06
C ALA A 42 -6.71 -2.90 9.57
N MET A 43 -6.86 -1.91 8.69
CA MET A 43 -6.85 -2.11 7.23
C MET A 43 -5.51 -2.66 6.73
N ILE A 44 -4.38 -2.13 7.20
CA ILE A 44 -3.04 -2.63 6.84
C ILE A 44 -2.88 -4.08 7.28
N LYS A 45 -3.31 -4.42 8.51
CA LYS A 45 -3.27 -5.80 9.00
C LYS A 45 -4.13 -6.73 8.16
N GLU A 46 -5.31 -6.28 7.72
CA GLU A 46 -6.18 -7.07 6.85
C GLU A 46 -5.51 -7.37 5.49
N LEU A 47 -4.95 -6.36 4.83
CA LEU A 47 -4.20 -6.56 3.58
C LEU A 47 -3.01 -7.52 3.78
N ARG A 48 -2.34 -7.45 4.93
CA ARG A 48 -1.26 -8.37 5.27
C ARG A 48 -1.75 -9.80 5.45
N ASN A 49 -2.88 -10.01 6.14
CA ASN A 49 -3.49 -11.33 6.29
C ASN A 49 -3.86 -11.95 4.93
N GLN A 50 -4.22 -11.12 3.96
CA GLN A 50 -4.48 -11.53 2.58
C GLN A 50 -3.20 -11.80 1.76
N GLY A 51 -2.01 -11.57 2.34
CA GLY A 51 -0.71 -11.88 1.73
C GLY A 51 -0.20 -10.83 0.75
N TYR A 52 -0.74 -9.60 0.77
CA TYR A 52 -0.22 -8.52 -0.05
C TYR A 52 1.19 -8.06 0.38
N ASP A 53 1.61 -8.36 1.61
CA ASP A 53 2.95 -8.05 2.14
C ASP A 53 4.09 -8.82 1.46
N ARG A 54 3.77 -9.94 0.82
CA ARG A 54 4.69 -10.73 0.00
C ARG A 54 4.61 -10.34 -1.47
N GLN A 55 3.58 -9.61 -1.89
CA GLN A 55 3.33 -9.34 -3.31
C GLN A 55 3.48 -7.87 -3.69
N LEU A 56 3.42 -6.94 -2.75
CA LEU A 56 3.47 -5.51 -3.01
C LEU A 56 4.47 -4.84 -2.06
N GLY A 57 5.29 -3.95 -2.59
CA GLY A 57 6.15 -3.08 -1.79
C GLY A 57 5.39 -1.86 -1.31
N VAL A 58 5.74 -1.37 -0.12
CA VAL A 58 5.23 -0.12 0.44
C VAL A 58 6.28 0.98 0.31
N ALA A 59 5.87 2.14 -0.19
CA ALA A 59 6.76 3.29 -0.31
C ALA A 59 7.05 3.95 1.04
N ARG A 60 8.18 4.66 1.12
CA ARG A 60 8.68 5.28 2.36
C ARG A 60 7.91 6.53 2.82
N TYR A 61 6.98 7.07 2.03
CA TYR A 61 6.27 8.31 2.36
C TYR A 61 5.57 8.24 3.72
N TRP A 62 5.73 9.25 4.58
CA TRP A 62 5.22 9.16 5.96
C TRP A 62 3.71 9.34 6.09
N HIS A 63 3.08 10.14 5.22
CA HIS A 63 1.67 10.56 5.34
C HIS A 63 0.71 9.81 4.41
N MET A 64 1.20 8.87 3.61
CA MET A 64 0.40 8.09 2.66
C MET A 64 0.77 6.63 2.75
N PHE A 65 -0.19 5.72 2.60
CA PHE A 65 0.11 4.32 2.37
C PHE A 65 0.12 4.11 0.86
N VAL A 66 1.26 3.70 0.31
CA VAL A 66 1.46 3.59 -1.14
C VAL A 66 1.95 2.21 -1.47
N LEU A 67 1.21 1.49 -2.30
CA LEU A 67 1.53 0.15 -2.76
C LEU A 67 2.03 0.19 -4.20
N SER A 68 3.01 -0.64 -4.52
CA SER A 68 3.50 -0.83 -5.88
C SER A 68 4.12 -2.21 -6.08
N ARG A 69 4.40 -2.57 -7.33
CA ARG A 69 5.27 -3.70 -7.70
C ARG A 69 6.75 -3.29 -7.83
N SER A 70 7.11 -2.06 -7.47
CA SER A 70 8.51 -1.59 -7.45
C SER A 70 9.26 -2.16 -6.26
N ARG A 71 10.48 -2.64 -6.48
CA ARG A 71 11.44 -2.94 -5.41
C ARG A 71 12.05 -1.68 -4.81
N ASP A 72 12.16 -0.62 -5.61
CA ASP A 72 12.57 0.70 -5.14
C ASP A 72 11.44 1.36 -4.32
N ARG A 73 11.75 1.63 -3.06
CA ARG A 73 10.83 2.25 -2.09
C ARG A 73 10.63 3.75 -2.31
N GLU A 74 11.46 4.35 -3.15
CA GLU A 74 11.28 5.73 -3.62
C GLU A 74 10.37 5.82 -4.86
N LEU A 75 9.92 4.65 -5.37
CA LEU A 75 9.01 4.53 -6.51
C LEU A 75 9.55 5.16 -7.81
N ARG A 76 10.87 5.34 -7.95
CA ARG A 76 11.44 6.02 -9.13
C ARG A 76 11.12 5.28 -10.43
N ASP A 77 11.06 3.95 -10.34
CA ASP A 77 10.80 3.04 -11.46
C ASP A 77 9.40 2.39 -11.36
N ALA A 78 8.51 2.94 -10.52
CA ALA A 78 7.18 2.37 -10.33
C ALA A 78 6.27 2.68 -11.52
N LYS A 79 6.02 1.65 -12.33
CA LYS A 79 5.05 1.67 -13.44
C LYS A 79 3.60 1.84 -13.02
N ALA A 80 3.28 1.40 -11.81
CA ALA A 80 1.95 1.55 -11.25
C ALA A 80 2.00 1.67 -9.74
N VAL A 81 1.11 2.49 -9.20
CA VAL A 81 1.02 2.80 -7.78
C VAL A 81 -0.43 2.93 -7.34
N LEU A 82 -0.74 2.38 -6.17
CA LEU A 82 -2.01 2.59 -5.47
C LEU A 82 -1.74 3.37 -4.19
N VAL A 83 -2.31 4.56 -4.08
CA VAL A 83 -2.10 5.48 -2.97
C VAL A 83 -3.37 5.65 -2.18
N PHE A 84 -3.23 5.46 -0.86
CA PHE A 84 -4.25 5.69 0.15
C PHE A 84 -3.85 6.93 0.95
N ARG A 85 -4.72 7.95 0.95
CA ARG A 85 -4.59 9.15 1.78
C ARG A 85 -5.70 9.16 2.82
N PHE A 86 -5.32 9.11 4.08
CA PHE A 86 -6.25 9.06 5.20
C PHE A 86 -6.55 10.48 5.70
N LYS A 87 -7.83 10.77 5.91
CA LYS A 87 -8.29 12.03 6.48
C LYS A 87 -8.61 11.86 7.96
N LYS A 88 -8.47 12.94 8.72
CA LYS A 88 -8.76 12.96 10.16
C LYS A 88 -10.22 12.67 10.50
N ASP A 89 -11.14 12.89 9.55
CA ASP A 89 -12.56 12.59 9.68
C ASP A 89 -12.90 11.12 9.39
N GLY A 90 -11.89 10.26 9.20
CA GLY A 90 -12.07 8.82 8.95
C GLY A 90 -12.31 8.46 7.49
N ARG A 91 -12.39 9.44 6.58
CA ARG A 91 -12.46 9.18 5.14
C ARG A 91 -11.11 8.80 4.56
N MET A 92 -11.16 8.13 3.42
CA MET A 92 -9.96 7.68 2.71
C MET A 92 -10.06 8.00 1.23
N LYS A 93 -9.09 8.74 0.72
CA LYS A 93 -8.95 9.02 -0.71
C LYS A 93 -8.04 7.99 -1.35
N ILE A 94 -8.50 7.42 -2.45
CA ILE A 94 -7.80 6.42 -3.25
C ILE A 94 -7.38 7.04 -4.57
N GLN A 95 -6.12 6.83 -4.94
CA GLN A 95 -5.58 7.23 -6.23
C GLN A 95 -4.79 6.07 -6.83
N PHE A 96 -5.04 5.75 -8.08
CA PHE A 96 -4.29 4.76 -8.84
C PHE A 96 -3.73 5.40 -10.10
N TRP A 97 -2.44 5.15 -10.34
CA TRP A 97 -1.76 5.51 -11.57
C TRP A 97 -1.10 4.26 -12.16
N ASP A 98 -1.12 4.15 -13.48
CA ASP A 98 -0.42 3.14 -14.26
C ASP A 98 0.37 3.78 -15.42
N ASP A 99 1.16 2.96 -16.12
CA ASP A 99 1.97 3.34 -17.29
C ASP A 99 1.14 3.96 -18.44
N GLU A 100 -0.16 3.70 -18.49
CA GLU A 100 -1.06 4.30 -19.48
C GLU A 100 -1.54 5.70 -19.05
N GLN A 101 -1.02 6.23 -17.93
CA GLN A 101 -1.46 7.46 -17.28
C GLN A 101 -2.96 7.46 -16.93
N LYS A 102 -3.59 6.29 -16.80
CA LYS A 102 -4.99 6.21 -16.37
C LYS A 102 -5.06 6.53 -14.88
N GLN A 103 -5.48 7.74 -14.58
CA GLN A 103 -5.75 8.17 -13.22
C GLN A 103 -7.16 7.74 -12.82
N ILE A 104 -7.25 6.78 -11.89
CA ILE A 104 -8.49 6.49 -11.17
C ILE A 104 -8.38 7.18 -9.81
N GLU A 105 -9.43 7.91 -9.45
CA GLU A 105 -9.49 8.61 -8.18
C GLU A 105 -10.91 8.57 -7.64
N PHE A 106 -11.04 8.18 -6.37
CA PHE A 106 -12.30 8.24 -5.64
C PHE A 106 -12.04 8.36 -4.15
N GLU A 107 -13.10 8.60 -3.39
CA GLU A 107 -13.06 8.72 -1.95
C GLU A 107 -14.12 7.80 -1.34
N VAL A 108 -13.76 7.16 -0.23
CA VAL A 108 -14.65 6.32 0.55
C VAL A 108 -14.88 6.97 1.92
N GLU A 109 -16.10 6.79 2.43
CA GLU A 109 -16.53 7.40 3.69
C GLU A 109 -15.84 6.81 4.93
N ARG A 110 -15.28 5.59 4.80
CA ARG A 110 -14.63 4.87 5.89
C ARG A 110 -13.35 4.20 5.40
N VAL A 111 -12.38 4.06 6.30
CA VAL A 111 -11.18 3.27 6.06
C VAL A 111 -11.54 1.78 6.07
N GLU A 112 -11.82 1.24 4.90
CA GLU A 112 -12.12 -0.18 4.67
C GLU A 112 -11.69 -0.59 3.27
N ILE A 113 -11.50 -1.90 3.07
CA ILE A 113 -11.23 -2.46 1.74
C ILE A 113 -12.56 -2.69 1.04
N THR A 114 -12.84 -1.89 0.02
CA THR A 114 -14.05 -2.02 -0.82
C THR A 114 -13.76 -2.88 -2.05
N PRO A 115 -14.79 -3.42 -2.73
CA PRO A 115 -14.60 -4.16 -3.98
C PRO A 115 -13.84 -3.38 -5.06
N GLU A 116 -14.00 -2.05 -5.12
CA GLU A 116 -13.24 -1.19 -6.03
C GLU A 116 -11.75 -1.16 -5.67
N ILE A 117 -11.41 -1.14 -4.38
CA ILE A 117 -10.03 -1.22 -3.90
C ILE A 117 -9.44 -2.61 -4.21
N GLU A 118 -10.20 -3.69 -4.00
CA GLU A 118 -9.78 -5.05 -4.37
C GLU A 118 -9.50 -5.19 -5.87
N ALA A 119 -10.33 -4.57 -6.71
CA ALA A 119 -10.11 -4.54 -8.15
C ALA A 119 -8.81 -3.80 -8.52
N LEU A 120 -8.50 -2.69 -7.84
CA LEU A 120 -7.25 -1.95 -8.04
C LEU A 120 -6.03 -2.72 -7.53
N LEU A 121 -6.13 -3.41 -6.40
CA LEU A 121 -5.08 -4.29 -5.87
C LEU A 121 -4.79 -5.44 -6.85
N SER A 122 -5.84 -6.10 -7.33
CA SER A 122 -5.74 -7.16 -8.35
C SER A 122 -5.08 -6.63 -9.61
N ARG A 123 -5.47 -5.44 -10.07
CA ARG A 123 -4.84 -4.77 -11.22
C ARG A 123 -3.37 -4.48 -10.97
N LEU A 124 -3.00 -4.00 -9.78
CA LEU A 124 -1.61 -3.73 -9.42
C LEU A 124 -0.76 -5.01 -9.44
N LEU A 125 -1.31 -6.15 -9.03
CA LEU A 125 -0.63 -7.45 -9.07
C LEU A 125 -0.35 -7.96 -10.50
N THR A 126 -1.12 -7.52 -11.51
CA THR A 126 -0.85 -7.86 -12.92
C THR A 126 0.37 -7.13 -13.49
N GLN A 127 0.88 -6.12 -12.79
CA GLN A 127 2.02 -5.33 -13.25
C GLN A 127 3.33 -6.08 -13.03
N PRO A 128 4.31 -5.91 -13.95
CA PRO A 128 5.63 -6.50 -13.77
C PRO A 128 6.29 -5.94 -12.50
N VAL A 129 7.10 -6.77 -11.85
CA VAL A 129 8.04 -6.28 -10.83
C VAL A 129 9.08 -5.42 -11.54
N ASN A 130 9.34 -4.23 -10.99
CA ASN A 130 10.39 -3.33 -11.45
C ASN A 130 11.42 -3.13 -10.34
#